data_AF-B9DVD6-F1
#
_entry.id   AF-B9DVD6-F1
#
_cell.length_a   1.000
_cell.length_b   1.000
_cell.length_c   1.000
_cell.angle_alpha   90.00
_cell.angle_beta   90.00
_cell.angle_gamma   90.00
#
_symmetry.space_group_name_H-M   'P 1'
#
loop_
_entity.id
_entity.type
_entity.pdbx_description
1 polymer ?
#
loop_
_entity_poly.entity_id
_entity_poly.type
_entity_poly.pdbx_seq_one_letter_code
_entity_poly.pdbx_strand_id
1 'polypeptide(L)'
;MAKSMNTTVDFQTKATSYLGMGGKVGKILVGDKAFEFYNDKNVEDYIQIPWSSINQIGANVSRNKVSRHFEIFTDQGKFLFASKDSGKILKLARLKIGNEKVVRLPTLIQLMISKWFRQK
;
A
#
# COMPACT_ATOMS: atom_id res chain seq x y z
N MET A 1 3.46 21.26 11.48
CA MET A 1 4.24 20.94 10.25
C MET A 1 4.64 19.48 10.28
N ALA A 2 4.15 18.67 9.34
CA ALA A 2 4.56 17.27 9.23
C ALA A 2 6.02 17.16 8.78
N LYS A 3 6.78 16.25 9.39
CA LYS A 3 8.18 15.98 9.06
C LYS A 3 8.32 14.56 8.56
N SER A 4 9.00 14.38 7.44
CA SER A 4 9.30 13.05 6.89
C SER A 4 10.30 12.29 7.76
N MET A 5 10.10 10.97 7.87
CA MET A 5 11.06 10.06 8.47
C MET A 5 12.18 9.71 7.49
N ASN A 6 11.89 9.78 6.19
CA ASN A 6 12.86 9.53 5.14
C ASN A 6 13.93 10.62 5.10
N THR A 7 15.17 10.18 4.88
CA THR A 7 16.30 11.08 4.60
C THR A 7 16.47 11.25 3.09
N THR A 8 16.09 10.23 2.31
CA THR A 8 16.06 10.27 0.85
C THR A 8 14.76 9.69 0.30
N VAL A 9 14.24 10.27 -0.77
CA VAL A 9 13.03 9.80 -1.46
C VAL A 9 13.40 9.15 -2.78
N ASP A 10 13.15 7.84 -2.90
CA ASP A 10 13.46 7.06 -4.10
C ASP A 10 12.37 7.24 -5.17
N PHE A 11 11.12 7.41 -4.74
CA PHE A 11 9.99 7.58 -5.63
C PHE A 11 8.85 8.33 -4.98
N GLN A 12 8.18 9.18 -5.76
CA GLN A 12 6.98 9.89 -5.34
C GLN A 12 5.87 9.74 -6.38
N THR A 13 4.63 9.61 -5.93
CA THR A 13 3.46 9.59 -6.82
C THR A 13 2.20 10.05 -6.10
N LYS A 14 1.17 10.41 -6.88
CA LYS A 14 -0.17 10.68 -6.35
C LYS A 14 -0.88 9.37 -6.00
N ALA A 15 -1.66 9.41 -4.94
CA ALA A 15 -2.46 8.27 -4.50
C ALA A 15 -3.68 8.71 -3.70
N THR A 16 -4.56 7.76 -3.45
CA THR A 16 -5.67 7.89 -2.51
C THR A 16 -5.42 6.94 -1.34
N SER A 17 -5.47 7.47 -0.12
CA SER A 17 -5.57 6.67 1.11
C SER A 17 -7.03 6.45 1.46
N TYR A 18 -7.39 5.23 1.85
CA TYR A 18 -8.73 4.90 2.34
C TYR A 18 -8.77 4.78 3.86
N LEU A 19 -7.81 5.40 4.56
CA LEU A 19 -7.85 5.51 6.02
C LEU A 19 -8.96 6.51 6.43
N GLY A 20 -9.98 6.01 7.13
CA GLY A 20 -11.13 6.80 7.58
C GLY A 20 -12.27 6.91 6.54
N MET A 21 -13.18 7.87 6.74
CA MET A 21 -14.32 8.11 5.84
C MET A 21 -13.92 8.99 4.65
N GLY A 22 -14.26 8.52 3.44
CA GLY A 22 -14.03 9.24 2.20
C GLY A 22 -12.54 9.24 1.82
N GLY A 23 -12.18 8.49 0.78
CA GLY A 23 -10.78 8.35 0.36
C GLY A 23 -10.08 9.70 0.21
N LYS A 24 -8.95 9.85 0.91
CA LYS A 24 -8.16 11.09 0.95
C LYS A 24 -7.13 11.06 -0.17
N VAL A 25 -7.15 12.07 -1.04
CA VAL A 25 -6.15 12.22 -2.10
C VAL A 25 -4.89 12.88 -1.53
N GLY A 26 -3.74 12.39 -1.95
CA GLY A 26 -2.46 12.88 -1.48
C GLY A 26 -1.29 12.34 -2.29
N LYS A 27 -0.11 12.41 -1.69
CA LYS A 27 1.15 11.97 -2.28
C LYS A 27 1.77 10.88 -1.44
N ILE A 28 2.19 9.81 -2.10
CA ILE A 28 3.05 8.78 -1.53
C ILE A 28 4.51 9.18 -1.75
N LEU A 29 5.32 9.01 -0.70
CA LEU A 29 6.78 9.00 -0.77
C LEU A 29 7.27 7.60 -0.40
N VAL A 30 8.02 6.98 -1.30
CA VAL A 30 8.76 5.74 -1.03
C VAL A 30 10.21 6.16 -0.82
N GLY A 31 10.71 6.03 0.41
CA GLY A 31 12.08 6.45 0.73
C GLY A 31 12.93 5.36 1.37
N ASP A 32 14.06 5.77 1.95
CA ASP A 32 15.04 4.90 2.56
C ASP A 32 14.54 4.19 3.81
N LYS A 33 13.71 4.86 4.64
CA LYS A 33 13.32 4.40 5.98
C LYS A 33 11.85 3.98 6.08
N ALA A 34 10.98 4.64 5.33
CA ALA A 34 9.54 4.45 5.43
C ALA A 34 8.81 4.60 4.09
N PHE A 35 7.66 3.93 4.03
CA PHE A 35 6.58 4.29 3.12
C PHE A 35 5.74 5.38 3.77
N GLU A 36 5.52 6.50 3.08
CA GLU A 36 4.79 7.63 3.64
C GLU A 36 3.69 8.10 2.69
N PHE A 37 2.61 8.63 3.26
CA PHE A 37 1.52 9.30 2.56
C PHE A 37 1.20 10.62 3.23
N TYR A 38 1.08 11.69 2.45
CA TYR A 38 0.68 13.01 2.90
C TYR A 38 -0.57 13.45 2.17
N ASN A 39 -1.61 13.80 2.91
CA ASN A 39 -2.87 14.31 2.36
C ASN A 39 -2.67 15.71 1.77
N ASP A 40 -3.20 15.93 0.55
CA ASP A 40 -3.09 17.22 -0.15
C ASP A 40 -3.93 18.32 0.53
N LYS A 41 -5.01 17.97 1.24
CA LYS A 41 -5.88 18.95 1.94
C LYS A 41 -5.32 19.38 3.28
N ASN A 42 -4.80 18.44 4.06
CA ASN A 42 -4.18 18.71 5.36
C ASN A 42 -2.94 17.83 5.51
N VAL A 43 -1.76 18.43 5.44
CA VAL A 43 -0.48 17.71 5.49
C VAL A 43 -0.24 17.08 6.88
N GLU A 44 -0.92 17.55 7.92
CA GLU A 44 -0.88 16.95 9.26
C GLU A 44 -1.65 15.62 9.34
N ASP A 45 -2.53 15.35 8.38
CA ASP A 45 -3.15 14.04 8.18
C ASP A 45 -2.23 13.14 7.33
N TYR A 46 -1.09 12.76 7.89
CA TYR A 46 -0.12 11.88 7.23
C TYR A 46 -0.18 10.45 7.76
N ILE A 47 0.36 9.53 6.96
CA ILE A 47 0.58 8.13 7.33
C ILE A 47 2.06 7.86 7.07
N GLN A 48 2.78 7.39 8.08
CA GLN A 48 4.18 6.98 7.96
C GLN A 48 4.30 5.55 8.46
N ILE A 49 4.81 4.67 7.60
CA ILE A 49 4.95 3.24 7.87
C ILE A 49 6.42 2.88 7.66
N PRO A 50 7.20 2.76 8.75
CA PRO A 50 8.57 2.27 8.68
C PRO A 50 8.63 0.92 7.96
N TRP A 51 9.67 0.69 7.14
CA TRP A 51 9.81 -0.59 6.43
C TRP A 51 9.84 -1.80 7.37
N SER A 52 10.37 -1.61 8.59
CA SER A 52 10.45 -2.64 9.63
C SER A 52 9.10 -3.07 10.20
N SER A 53 8.06 -2.24 10.12
CA SER A 53 6.71 -2.57 10.62
C SER A 53 5.79 -3.18 9.55
N ILE A 54 6.29 -3.32 8.32
CA ILE A 54 5.53 -3.95 7.24
C ILE A 54 5.71 -5.46 7.30
N ASN A 55 4.61 -6.15 7.60
CA ASN A 55 4.53 -7.59 7.57
C ASN A 55 4.39 -8.09 6.15
N GLN A 56 3.46 -7.49 5.40
CA GLN A 56 3.21 -7.82 3.99
C GLN A 56 2.69 -6.59 3.25
N ILE A 57 2.93 -6.53 1.94
CA ILE A 57 2.28 -5.60 1.02
C ILE A 57 1.78 -6.37 -0.18
N GLY A 58 0.58 -6.06 -0.65
CA GLY A 58 0.02 -6.82 -1.76
C GLY A 58 -1.00 -6.07 -2.59
N ALA A 59 -1.20 -6.53 -3.81
CA ALA A 59 -2.26 -6.06 -4.69
C ALA A 59 -2.90 -7.23 -5.42
N ASN A 60 -4.15 -7.00 -5.85
CA ASN A 60 -4.82 -7.88 -6.79
C ASN A 60 -4.13 -7.80 -8.15
N VAL A 61 -3.98 -8.94 -8.81
CA VAL A 61 -3.48 -9.01 -10.19
C VAL A 61 -4.53 -9.70 -11.04
N SER A 62 -4.96 -9.04 -12.12
CA SER A 62 -5.93 -9.56 -13.09
C SER A 62 -5.38 -9.40 -14.49
N ARG A 63 -5.45 -10.44 -15.32
CA ARG A 63 -4.93 -10.46 -16.70
C ARG A 63 -3.52 -9.84 -16.82
N ASN A 64 -2.61 -10.26 -15.94
CA ASN A 64 -1.22 -9.76 -15.83
C ASN A 64 -1.06 -8.26 -15.49
N LYS A 65 -2.15 -7.58 -15.12
CA LYS A 65 -2.12 -6.19 -14.68
C LYS A 65 -2.28 -6.10 -13.16
N VAL A 66 -1.37 -5.37 -12.54
CA VAL A 66 -1.44 -5.03 -11.12
C VAL A 66 -2.58 -4.02 -10.92
N SER A 67 -3.45 -4.28 -9.96
CA SER A 67 -4.53 -3.37 -9.57
C SER A 67 -3.96 -2.04 -9.09
N ARG A 68 -4.71 -0.96 -9.27
CA ARG A 68 -4.36 0.33 -8.65
C ARG A 68 -4.43 0.26 -7.12
N HIS A 69 -5.32 -0.59 -6.61
CA HIS A 69 -5.50 -0.82 -5.18
C HIS A 69 -4.47 -1.82 -4.64
N PHE A 70 -3.83 -1.44 -3.55
CA PHE A 70 -2.89 -2.26 -2.82
C PHE A 70 -3.06 -2.04 -1.31
N GLU A 71 -2.75 -3.06 -0.54
CA GLU A 71 -2.84 -3.06 0.92
C GLU A 71 -1.45 -3.22 1.54
N ILE A 72 -1.18 -2.46 2.60
CA ILE A 72 0.00 -2.63 3.47
C ILE A 72 -0.50 -3.20 4.79
N PHE A 73 0.01 -4.37 5.18
CA PHE A 73 -0.29 -5.05 6.43
C PHE A 73 0.83 -4.78 7.43
N THR A 74 0.43 -4.34 8.62
CA THR A 74 1.31 -4.06 9.75
C THR A 74 0.75 -4.75 11.00
N ASP A 75 1.51 -4.75 12.09
CA ASP A 75 1.02 -5.28 13.37
C ASP A 75 -0.17 -4.49 13.94
N GLN A 76 -0.29 -3.21 13.56
CA GLN A 76 -1.34 -2.32 14.05
C GLN A 76 -2.59 -2.29 13.16
N GLY A 77 -2.60 -3.12 12.11
CA GLY A 77 -3.71 -3.21 11.16
C GLY A 77 -3.26 -3.06 9.71
N LYS A 78 -4.23 -2.77 8.84
CA LYS A 78 -4.00 -2.67 7.40
C LYS A 78 -4.35 -1.30 6.85
N PHE A 79 -3.56 -0.86 5.88
CA PHE A 79 -3.76 0.40 5.16
C PHE A 79 -4.07 0.10 3.70
N LEU A 80 -5.20 0.60 3.21
CA LEU A 80 -5.59 0.47 1.81
C LEU A 80 -5.26 1.76 1.07
N PHE A 81 -4.56 1.63 -0.05
CA PHE A 81 -4.21 2.72 -0.93
C PHE A 81 -4.62 2.42 -2.38
N ALA A 82 -4.78 3.46 -3.18
CA ALA A 82 -4.87 3.34 -4.63
C ALA A 82 -3.91 4.32 -5.33
N SER A 83 -3.14 3.83 -6.30
CA SER A 83 -2.32 4.67 -7.19
C SER A 83 -2.27 4.10 -8.60
N LYS A 84 -2.07 4.96 -9.59
CA LYS A 84 -1.79 4.53 -10.97
C LYS A 84 -0.44 3.79 -11.07
N ASP A 85 0.48 4.05 -10.14
CA ASP A 85 1.85 3.52 -10.13
C ASP A 85 2.04 2.39 -9.12
N SER A 86 0.95 1.71 -8.72
CA SER A 86 0.97 0.63 -7.72
C SER A 86 2.01 -0.47 -8.04
N GLY A 87 2.16 -0.85 -9.30
CA GLY A 87 3.18 -1.83 -9.72
C GLY A 87 4.60 -1.37 -9.44
N LYS A 88 4.90 -0.07 -9.64
CA LYS A 88 6.22 0.50 -9.33
C LYS A 88 6.44 0.61 -7.82
N ILE A 89 5.41 1.01 -7.06
CA ILE A 89 5.44 1.04 -5.59
C ILE A 89 5.77 -0.36 -5.05
N LEU A 90 5.05 -1.39 -5.49
CA LEU A 90 5.27 -2.77 -5.05
C LEU A 90 6.66 -3.29 -5.43
N LYS A 91 7.17 -2.90 -6.61
CA LYS A 91 8.53 -3.25 -7.02
C LYS A 91 9.58 -2.61 -6.12
N LEU A 92 9.42 -1.36 -5.72
CA LEU A 92 10.33 -0.68 -4.80
C LEU A 92 10.21 -1.23 -3.38
N ALA A 93 8.99 -1.46 -2.90
CA ALA A 93 8.74 -2.10 -1.61
C ALA A 93 9.43 -3.48 -1.54
N ARG A 94 9.36 -4.27 -2.61
CA ARG A 94 10.08 -5.56 -2.73
C ARG A 94 11.58 -5.44 -2.45
N LEU A 95 12.22 -4.36 -2.90
CA LEU A 95 13.64 -4.12 -2.65
C LEU A 95 13.93 -3.78 -1.18
N LYS A 96 12.95 -3.22 -0.45
CA LYS A 96 13.10 -2.80 0.96
C LYS A 96 12.77 -3.91 1.95
N ILE A 97 11.74 -4.71 1.67
CA ILE A 97 11.18 -5.68 2.64
C ILE A 97 11.36 -7.15 2.26
N GLY A 98 11.92 -7.45 1.07
CA GLY A 98 12.08 -8.82 0.57
C GLY A 98 10.93 -9.26 -0.34
N ASN A 99 11.16 -10.32 -1.12
CA ASN A 99 10.19 -10.82 -2.10
C ASN A 99 9.03 -11.56 -1.46
N GLU A 100 9.31 -12.30 -0.39
CA GLU A 100 8.35 -13.09 0.38
C GLU A 100 7.24 -12.23 1.00
N LYS A 101 7.52 -10.95 1.29
CA LYS A 101 6.53 -10.02 1.86
C LYS A 101 5.71 -9.27 0.80
N VAL A 102 6.02 -9.41 -0.49
CA VAL A 102 5.26 -8.78 -1.58
C VAL A 102 4.36 -9.79 -2.25
N VAL A 103 3.09 -9.81 -1.86
CA VAL A 103 2.15 -10.89 -2.18
C VAL A 103 1.09 -10.49 -3.21
N ARG A 104 0.59 -11.48 -3.94
CA ARG A 104 -0.59 -11.33 -4.79
C ARG A 104 -1.84 -11.56 -3.95
N LEU A 105 -2.69 -10.55 -3.85
CA LEU A 105 -3.96 -10.66 -3.14
C LEU A 105 -5.01 -11.41 -3.98
N PRO A 106 -5.92 -12.15 -3.33
CA PRO A 106 -7.01 -12.84 -4.01
C PRO A 106 -8.07 -11.84 -4.47
N THR A 107 -8.57 -12.05 -5.68
CA THR A 107 -9.69 -11.26 -6.21
C THR A 107 -10.99 -11.54 -5.46
N LEU A 108 -11.97 -10.62 -5.55
CA LEU A 108 -13.28 -10.82 -4.92
C LEU A 108 -13.96 -12.13 -5.39
N ILE A 109 -13.87 -12.46 -6.67
CA ILE A 109 -14.41 -13.70 -7.24
C ILE A 109 -13.73 -14.92 -6.60
N GLN A 110 -12.40 -14.88 -6.47
CA GLN A 110 -11.64 -15.96 -5.84
C GLN A 110 -12.01 -16.14 -4.37
N LEU A 111 -12.21 -15.04 -3.64
CA LEU A 111 -12.68 -15.07 -2.25
C LEU A 111 -14.09 -15.68 -2.16
N MET A 112 -15.02 -15.28 -3.03
CA MET A 112 -16.38 -15.82 -3.08
C MET A 112 -16.38 -17.33 -3.35
N ILE A 113 -15.64 -17.77 -4.37
CA ILE A 113 -15.49 -19.18 -4.72
C ILE A 113 -14.88 -19.97 -3.55
N SER A 114 -13.81 -19.46 -2.94
CA SER A 114 -13.16 -20.14 -1.81
C SER A 114 -14.09 -20.31 -0.61
N LYS A 115 -14.97 -19.34 -0.33
CA LYS A 115 -15.95 -19.42 0.75
C LYS A 115 -17.06 -20.43 0.46
N TRP A 116 -17.47 -20.58 -0.80
CA TRP A 116 -18.50 -21.53 -1.20
C TRP A 116 -18.00 -22.98 -1.10
N PHE A 117 -16.77 -23.25 -1.55
CA PHE A 117 -16.17 -24.59 -1.43
C PHE A 117 -15.79 -24.99 0.00
N ARG A 118 -15.59 -24.03 0.92
CA ARG A 118 -15.33 -24.31 2.34
C ARG A 118 -16.58 -24.69 3.15
N GLN A 119 -17.77 -24.52 2.57
CA GLN A 119 -19.07 -24.79 3.22
C GLN A 119 -19.70 -26.11 2.76
N LYS A 120 -19.06 -26.85 1.84
CA LYS A 120 -19.38 -28.25 1.52
C LYS A 120 -18.34 -29.16 2.17
#